data_AF-A0A1X9MFD7-F1
#
_entry.id   AF-A0A1X9MFD7-F1
#
_cell.length_a   1.000
_cell.length_b   1.000
_cell.length_c   1.000
_cell.angle_alpha   90.00
_cell.angle_beta   90.00
_cell.angle_gamma   90.00
#
_symmetry.space_group_name_H-M   'P 1'
#
loop_
_entity.id
_entity.type
_entity.pdbx_description
1 polymer ?
#
loop_
_entity_poly.entity_id
_entity_poly.type
_entity_poly.pdbx_seq_one_letter_code
_entity_poly.pdbx_strand_id
1 'polypeptide(L)'
;MSVSLFSSIIPVVGDYQIWAPVLSTFWGAIIGGIIAGVLTLFGVNKTIDSSFKGIELNRNQLREERDKEVALTTAKERLKELYQPLDSLVSEFIFKYGAHSFQDLTLEEQRDFILLMNRSIIYADYNLDKKFIEIKWAHKEGNYENANEIYNEITDLIGDELMKLREQLKLPRIRYYHESDNK
;
A
#
# COMPACT_ATOMS: atom_id res chain seq x y z
N MET A 1 18.55 -54.25 14.70
CA MET A 1 18.37 -55.64 14.21
C MET A 1 17.51 -55.58 12.96
N SER A 2 18.17 -55.56 11.80
CA SER A 2 17.53 -55.59 10.48
C SER A 2 17.17 -57.03 10.15
N VAL A 3 15.88 -57.36 10.19
CA VAL A 3 15.37 -58.64 9.70
C VAL A 3 15.29 -58.55 8.18
N SER A 4 16.35 -59.03 7.51
CA SER A 4 16.32 -59.31 6.08
C SER A 4 15.42 -60.53 5.86
N LEU A 5 14.20 -60.31 5.38
CA LEU A 5 13.26 -61.37 4.99
C LEU A 5 13.54 -61.93 3.59
N PHE A 6 14.64 -61.53 2.93
CA PHE A 6 14.95 -61.92 1.55
C PHE A 6 16.33 -62.59 1.37
N SER A 7 16.90 -63.19 2.42
CA SER A 7 18.15 -63.95 2.29
C SER A 7 17.95 -65.47 2.11
N SER A 8 16.71 -65.95 2.04
CA SER A 8 16.44 -67.34 1.68
C SER A 8 16.54 -67.50 0.17
N ILE A 9 17.72 -67.91 -0.29
CA ILE A 9 17.95 -68.52 -1.60
C ILE A 9 16.85 -69.57 -1.79
N ILE A 10 15.90 -69.31 -2.70
CA ILE A 10 14.80 -70.23 -2.99
C ILE A 10 15.44 -71.52 -3.53
N PRO A 11 15.24 -72.69 -2.88
CA PRO A 11 15.74 -73.94 -3.43
C PRO A 11 15.04 -74.18 -4.76
N VAL A 12 15.83 -74.24 -5.85
CA VAL A 12 15.35 -74.65 -7.19
C VAL A 12 15.13 -76.16 -7.16
N VAL A 13 14.11 -76.60 -6.44
CA VAL A 13 13.69 -78.00 -6.41
C VAL A 13 12.16 -78.03 -6.42
N GLY A 14 11.57 -78.23 -7.59
CA GLY A 14 10.11 -78.35 -7.75
C GLY A 14 9.60 -77.86 -9.11
N ASP A 15 8.55 -78.51 -9.59
CA ASP A 15 7.89 -78.39 -10.89
C ASP A 15 7.68 -76.93 -11.38
N TYR A 16 7.74 -76.73 -12.72
CA TYR A 16 7.65 -75.41 -13.39
C TYR A 16 6.42 -74.60 -12.95
N GLN A 17 5.34 -75.29 -12.61
CA GLN A 17 4.08 -74.70 -12.14
C GLN A 17 4.20 -73.98 -10.78
N ILE A 18 5.26 -74.21 -10.00
CA ILE A 18 5.42 -73.66 -8.64
C ILE A 18 6.36 -72.46 -8.62
N TRP A 19 7.48 -72.49 -9.37
CA TRP A 19 8.42 -71.35 -9.36
C TRP A 19 7.89 -70.14 -10.14
N ALA A 20 7.26 -70.36 -11.31
CA ALA A 20 6.82 -69.26 -12.16
C ALA A 20 5.79 -68.33 -11.47
N PRO A 21 4.78 -68.82 -10.73
CA PRO A 21 3.87 -67.97 -9.97
C PRO A 21 4.54 -67.25 -8.80
N VAL A 22 5.51 -67.87 -8.12
CA VAL A 22 6.26 -67.25 -7.01
C VAL A 22 7.12 -66.09 -7.52
N LEU A 23 7.79 -66.28 -8.65
CA LEU A 23 8.59 -65.23 -9.29
C LEU A 23 7.70 -64.09 -9.80
N SER A 24 6.54 -64.40 -10.39
CA SER A 24 5.56 -63.42 -10.83
C SER A 24 4.97 -62.61 -9.66
N THR A 25 4.70 -63.27 -8.52
CA THR A 25 4.18 -62.60 -7.32
C THR A 25 5.24 -61.70 -6.70
N PHE A 26 6.49 -62.15 -6.65
CA PHE A 26 7.61 -61.36 -6.15
C PHE A 26 7.86 -60.10 -6.99
N TRP A 27 7.95 -60.23 -8.31
CA TRP A 27 8.13 -59.06 -9.19
C TRP A 27 6.88 -58.17 -9.25
N GLY A 28 5.69 -58.75 -9.17
CA GLY A 28 4.44 -57.99 -9.06
C GLY A 28 4.38 -57.14 -7.80
N ALA A 29 4.84 -57.66 -6.66
CA ALA A 29 4.93 -56.90 -5.42
C ALA A 29 5.98 -55.77 -5.48
N ILE A 30 7.13 -56.02 -6.11
CA ILE A 30 8.17 -54.99 -6.31
C ILE A 30 7.64 -53.86 -7.21
N ILE A 31 7.07 -54.21 -8.37
CA ILE A 31 6.54 -53.22 -9.32
C ILE A 31 5.37 -52.46 -8.70
N GLY A 32 4.47 -53.14 -8.00
CA GLY A 32 3.37 -52.51 -7.27
C GLY A 32 3.85 -51.54 -6.18
N GLY A 33 4.89 -51.93 -5.42
CA GLY A 33 5.51 -51.06 -4.42
C GLY A 33 6.17 -49.81 -5.01
N ILE A 34 6.84 -49.94 -6.16
CA ILE A 34 7.45 -48.81 -6.88
C ILE A 34 6.36 -47.85 -7.39
N ILE A 35 5.32 -48.37 -8.04
CA ILE A 35 4.22 -47.55 -8.56
C ILE A 35 3.49 -46.82 -7.43
N ALA A 36 3.20 -47.51 -6.32
CA ALA A 36 2.58 -46.91 -5.15
C ALA A 36 3.46 -45.82 -4.54
N GLY A 37 4.78 -46.05 -4.45
CA GLY A 37 5.75 -45.06 -3.99
C GLY A 37 5.80 -43.81 -4.87
N VAL A 38 5.80 -43.97 -6.20
CA VAL A 38 5.80 -42.83 -7.15
C VAL A 38 4.49 -42.03 -7.05
N LEU A 39 3.35 -42.70 -6.98
CA LEU A 39 2.03 -42.04 -6.84
C LEU A 39 1.91 -41.27 -5.53
N THR A 40 2.39 -41.82 -4.41
CA THR A 40 2.39 -41.13 -3.12
C THR A 40 3.33 -39.92 -3.14
N LEU A 41 4.52 -40.06 -3.70
CA LEU A 41 5.49 -38.97 -3.78
C LEU A 41 4.97 -37.81 -4.68
N PHE A 42 4.31 -38.15 -5.79
CA PHE A 42 3.66 -37.16 -6.65
C PHE A 42 2.47 -36.47 -5.95
N GLY A 43 1.63 -37.22 -5.23
CA GLY A 43 0.51 -36.68 -4.46
C GLY A 43 0.95 -35.73 -3.35
N VAL A 44 2.01 -36.09 -2.62
CA VAL A 44 2.61 -35.24 -1.57
C VAL A 44 3.19 -33.97 -2.17
N ASN A 45 3.99 -34.05 -3.24
CA ASN A 45 4.55 -32.87 -3.89
C ASN A 45 3.47 -31.91 -4.39
N LYS A 46 2.41 -32.42 -5.02
CA LYS A 46 1.29 -31.59 -5.48
C LYS A 46 0.56 -30.89 -4.33
N THR A 47 0.40 -31.58 -3.19
CA THR A 47 -0.21 -31.02 -1.98
C THR A 47 0.66 -29.93 -1.36
N ILE A 48 1.97 -30.17 -1.28
CA ILE A 48 2.97 -29.21 -0.81
C ILE A 48 2.95 -27.94 -1.69
N ASP A 49 3.02 -28.09 -3.02
CA ASP A 49 2.96 -26.97 -3.96
C ASP A 49 1.67 -26.17 -3.84
N SER A 50 0.52 -26.83 -3.68
CA SER A 50 -0.77 -26.14 -3.50
C SER A 50 -0.84 -25.37 -2.19
N SER A 51 -0.21 -25.88 -1.13
CA SER A 51 -0.15 -25.24 0.18
C SER A 51 0.76 -24.01 0.14
N PHE A 52 1.93 -24.12 -0.49
CA PHE A 52 2.83 -22.97 -0.69
C PHE A 52 2.19 -21.90 -1.57
N LYS A 53 1.53 -22.27 -2.67
CA LYS A 53 0.78 -21.29 -3.50
C LYS A 53 -0.36 -20.61 -2.72
N GLY A 54 -1.09 -21.35 -1.89
CA GLY A 54 -2.13 -20.77 -1.02
C GLY A 54 -1.56 -19.79 0.02
N ILE A 55 -0.41 -20.11 0.61
CA ILE A 55 0.29 -19.25 1.58
C ILE A 55 0.82 -17.98 0.89
N GLU A 56 1.40 -18.11 -0.30
CA GLU A 56 1.91 -16.96 -1.07
C GLU A 56 0.80 -16.01 -1.51
N LEU A 57 -0.32 -16.55 -2.00
CA LEU A 57 -1.50 -15.76 -2.36
C LEU A 57 -2.06 -15.00 -1.16
N ASN A 58 -2.26 -15.68 -0.02
CA ASN A 58 -2.72 -15.04 1.22
C ASN A 58 -1.75 -13.97 1.71
N ARG A 59 -0.43 -14.21 1.62
CA ARG A 59 0.59 -13.22 2.02
C ARG A 59 0.58 -11.98 1.13
N ASN A 60 0.39 -12.15 -0.18
CA ASN A 60 0.34 -11.04 -1.12
C ASN A 60 -0.94 -10.21 -0.93
N GLN A 61 -2.08 -10.85 -0.71
CA GLN A 61 -3.33 -10.16 -0.37
C GLN A 61 -3.20 -9.36 0.94
N LEU A 62 -2.62 -9.96 1.99
CA LEU A 62 -2.36 -9.27 3.25
C LEU A 62 -1.40 -8.08 3.12
N ARG A 63 -0.41 -8.17 2.23
CA ARG A 63 0.48 -7.04 1.92
C ARG A 63 -0.29 -5.93 1.23
N GLU A 64 -1.09 -6.26 0.23
CA GLU A 64 -1.90 -5.29 -0.50
C GLU A 64 -2.93 -4.59 0.40
N GLU A 65 -3.59 -5.32 1.29
CA GLU A 65 -4.51 -4.76 2.28
C GLU A 65 -3.80 -3.84 3.27
N ARG A 66 -2.62 -4.24 3.76
CA ARG A 66 -1.80 -3.40 4.64
C ARG A 66 -1.33 -2.14 3.93
N ASP A 67 -0.85 -2.25 2.70
CA ASP A 67 -0.36 -1.11 1.93
C ASP A 67 -1.51 -0.12 1.65
N LYS A 68 -2.72 -0.62 1.39
CA LYS A 68 -3.94 0.19 1.32
C LYS A 68 -4.28 0.87 2.65
N GLU A 69 -4.18 0.15 3.76
CA GLU A 69 -4.43 0.69 5.10
C GLU A 69 -3.43 1.80 5.43
N VAL A 70 -2.14 1.57 5.20
CA VAL A 70 -1.07 2.57 5.39
C VAL A 70 -1.30 3.79 4.50
N ALA A 71 -1.66 3.59 3.23
CA ALA A 71 -1.96 4.71 2.34
C ALA A 71 -3.16 5.54 2.83
N LEU A 72 -4.21 4.89 3.37
CA LEU A 72 -5.38 5.57 3.92
C LEU A 72 -5.07 6.30 5.23
N THR A 73 -4.27 5.71 6.13
CA THR A 73 -3.86 6.39 7.37
C THR A 73 -2.98 7.59 7.06
N THR A 74 -2.00 7.46 6.17
CA THR A 74 -1.18 8.58 5.71
C THR A 74 -2.03 9.68 5.07
N ALA A 75 -2.98 9.33 4.18
CA ALA A 75 -3.87 10.33 3.59
C ALA A 75 -4.71 11.08 4.64
N LYS A 76 -5.20 10.36 5.66
CA LYS A 76 -5.95 10.94 6.77
C LYS A 76 -5.10 11.89 7.61
N GLU A 77 -3.86 11.51 7.92
CA GLU A 77 -2.93 12.35 8.67
C GLU A 77 -2.57 13.62 7.88
N ARG A 78 -2.23 13.48 6.59
CA ARG A 78 -1.97 14.63 5.71
C ARG A 78 -3.15 15.59 5.67
N LEU A 79 -4.36 15.07 5.48
CA LEU A 79 -5.57 15.89 5.45
C LEU A 79 -5.78 16.62 6.78
N LYS A 80 -5.70 15.90 7.90
CA LYS A 80 -6.02 16.43 9.23
C LYS A 80 -4.98 17.41 9.76
N GLU A 81 -3.70 17.11 9.60
CA GLU A 81 -2.63 17.84 10.25
C GLU A 81 -2.11 19.01 9.40
N LEU A 82 -2.29 18.96 8.07
CA LEU A 82 -1.75 19.96 7.14
C LEU A 82 -2.83 20.63 6.29
N TYR A 83 -3.48 19.88 5.40
CA TYR A 83 -4.30 20.49 4.34
C TYR A 83 -5.58 21.13 4.86
N GLN A 84 -6.32 20.47 5.75
CA GLN A 84 -7.58 21.02 6.29
C GLN A 84 -7.35 22.27 7.16
N PRO A 85 -6.37 22.31 8.09
CA PRO A 85 -6.07 23.53 8.83
C PRO A 85 -5.62 24.70 7.94
N LEU A 86 -4.77 24.43 6.94
CA LEU A 86 -4.30 25.47 6.02
C LEU A 86 -5.43 26.02 5.15
N ASP A 87 -6.25 25.15 4.56
CA ASP A 87 -7.42 25.54 3.77
C ASP A 87 -8.42 26.36 4.60
N SER A 88 -8.62 25.98 5.87
CA SER A 88 -9.49 26.74 6.79
C SER A 88 -8.94 28.14 7.05
N LEU A 89 -7.62 28.27 7.25
CA LEU A 89 -6.96 29.56 7.46
C LEU A 89 -7.01 30.44 6.22
N VAL A 90 -6.74 29.87 5.03
CA VAL A 90 -6.86 30.59 3.75
C VAL A 90 -8.30 31.04 3.52
N SER A 91 -9.28 30.18 3.81
CA SER A 91 -10.70 30.52 3.71
C SER A 91 -11.10 31.67 4.64
N GLU A 92 -10.54 31.73 5.85
CA GLU A 92 -10.73 32.84 6.77
C GLU A 92 -10.20 34.16 6.21
N PHE A 93 -9.02 34.13 5.58
CA PHE A 93 -8.45 35.30 4.92
C PHE A 93 -9.29 35.73 3.70
N ILE A 94 -9.76 34.78 2.88
CA ILE A 94 -10.66 35.07 1.77
C ILE A 94 -11.96 35.70 2.28
N PHE A 95 -12.52 35.20 3.39
CA PHE A 95 -13.73 35.79 3.97
C PHE A 95 -13.50 37.24 4.42
N LYS A 96 -12.33 37.54 4.97
CA LYS A 96 -11.99 38.86 5.51
C LYS A 96 -11.61 39.88 4.43
N TYR A 97 -10.85 39.46 3.43
CA TYR A 97 -10.20 40.34 2.45
C TYR A 97 -10.70 40.16 1.01
N GLY A 98 -11.47 39.10 0.73
CA GLY A 98 -11.83 38.69 -0.62
C GLY A 98 -10.66 38.06 -1.38
N ALA A 99 -10.58 38.32 -2.68
CA ALA A 99 -9.38 37.99 -3.46
C ALA A 99 -8.23 38.88 -2.98
N HIS A 100 -7.22 38.26 -2.37
CA HIS A 100 -6.14 38.96 -1.68
C HIS A 100 -4.80 38.32 -2.03
N SER A 101 -3.74 39.09 -1.81
CA SER A 101 -2.35 38.67 -1.94
C SER A 101 -1.72 38.52 -0.55
N PHE A 102 -0.57 37.87 -0.47
CA PHE A 102 0.14 37.67 0.79
C PHE A 102 0.45 38.98 1.52
N GLN A 103 0.82 40.03 0.77
CA GLN A 103 1.09 41.36 1.34
C GLN A 103 -0.14 42.07 1.94
N ASP A 104 -1.36 41.66 1.54
CA ASP A 104 -2.60 42.26 2.03
C ASP A 104 -2.94 41.77 3.44
N LEU A 105 -2.37 40.63 3.83
CA LEU A 105 -2.46 40.08 5.18
C LEU A 105 -1.67 40.94 6.17
N THR A 106 -2.16 41.02 7.41
CA THR A 106 -1.38 41.62 8.49
C THR A 106 -0.12 40.81 8.79
N LEU A 107 0.90 41.43 9.39
CA LEU A 107 2.14 40.74 9.76
C LEU A 107 1.89 39.55 10.72
N GLU A 108 0.85 39.62 11.54
CA GLU A 108 0.44 38.52 12.42
C GLU A 108 -0.15 37.35 11.61
N GLU A 109 -1.06 37.62 10.67
CA GLU A 109 -1.65 36.61 9.79
C GLU A 109 -0.62 35.96 8.86
N GLN A 110 0.30 36.76 8.29
CA GLN A 110 1.43 36.25 7.50
C GLN A 110 2.29 35.28 8.33
N ARG A 111 2.56 35.66 9.59
CA ARG A 111 3.34 34.84 10.52
C ARG A 111 2.59 33.57 10.90
N ASP A 112 1.29 33.65 11.18
CA ASP A 112 0.47 32.51 11.55
C ASP A 112 0.37 31.50 10.41
N PHE A 113 0.23 31.98 9.17
CA PHE A 113 0.29 31.13 7.98
C PHE A 113 1.62 30.38 7.88
N ILE A 114 2.75 31.10 7.96
CA ILE A 114 4.09 30.49 7.92
C ILE A 114 4.31 29.51 9.08
N LEU A 115 3.86 29.85 10.30
CA LEU A 115 4.01 29.01 11.48
C LEU A 115 3.18 27.74 11.39
N LEU A 116 1.95 27.83 10.89
CA LEU A 116 1.09 26.68 10.67
C LEU A 116 1.75 25.71 9.69
N MET A 117 2.20 26.22 8.52
CA MET A 117 2.95 25.42 7.56
C MET A 117 4.20 24.81 8.19
N ASN A 118 5.00 25.58 8.91
CA ASN A 118 6.25 25.09 9.52
C ASN A 118 6.02 23.93 10.50
N ARG A 119 4.87 23.88 11.18
CA ARG A 119 4.53 22.82 12.14
C ARG A 119 4.08 21.53 11.45
N SER A 120 3.49 21.62 10.27
CA SER A 120 2.86 20.49 9.58
C SER A 120 3.51 20.13 8.24
N ILE A 121 4.59 20.80 7.84
CA ILE A 121 5.26 20.58 6.54
C ILE A 121 5.78 19.15 6.35
N ILE A 122 5.98 18.39 7.43
CA ILE A 122 6.36 16.98 7.37
C ILE A 122 5.33 16.11 6.62
N TYR A 123 4.09 16.59 6.50
CA TYR A 123 3.00 15.93 5.79
C TYR A 123 2.81 16.46 4.35
N ALA A 124 3.62 17.44 3.95
CA ALA A 124 3.55 18.04 2.63
C ALA A 124 4.16 17.11 1.58
N ASP A 125 3.73 17.30 0.33
CA ASP A 125 4.47 16.75 -0.79
C ASP A 125 5.70 17.62 -1.11
N TYR A 126 6.53 17.12 -2.02
CA TYR A 126 7.74 17.82 -2.44
C TYR A 126 7.47 19.23 -2.99
N ASN A 127 6.36 19.42 -3.71
CA ASN A 127 6.05 20.69 -4.36
C ASN A 127 5.67 21.75 -3.32
N LEU A 128 4.82 21.39 -2.36
CA LEU A 128 4.41 22.28 -1.28
C LEU A 128 5.57 22.60 -0.33
N ASP A 129 6.44 21.63 -0.01
CA ASP A 129 7.65 21.89 0.79
C ASP A 129 8.62 22.84 0.09
N LYS A 130 8.85 22.64 -1.21
CA LYS A 130 9.65 23.57 -2.02
C LYS A 130 9.08 24.98 -1.97
N LYS A 131 7.78 25.14 -2.21
CA LYS A 131 7.12 26.45 -2.21
C LYS A 131 7.12 27.11 -0.83
N PHE A 132 6.99 26.31 0.23
CA PHE A 132 7.13 26.78 1.60
C PHE A 132 8.51 27.38 1.88
N ILE A 133 9.58 26.76 1.37
CA ILE A 133 10.92 27.32 1.49
C ILE A 133 11.01 28.64 0.71
N GLU A 134 10.50 28.67 -0.52
CA GLU A 134 10.52 29.87 -1.39
C GLU A 134 9.79 31.07 -0.73
N ILE A 135 8.59 30.87 -0.16
CA ILE A 135 7.84 31.98 0.47
C ILE A 135 8.55 32.52 1.71
N LYS A 136 9.22 31.65 2.49
CA LYS A 136 10.03 32.10 3.65
C LYS A 136 11.16 33.02 3.24
N TRP A 137 11.83 32.71 2.13
CA TRP A 137 12.90 33.56 1.61
C TRP A 137 12.34 34.87 1.06
N ALA A 138 11.30 34.81 0.23
CA ALA A 138 10.67 36.00 -0.34
C ALA A 138 10.16 36.96 0.75
N HIS A 139 9.50 36.43 1.79
CA HIS A 139 9.04 37.22 2.93
C HIS A 139 10.20 37.83 3.72
N LYS A 140 11.28 37.06 3.97
CA LYS A 140 12.47 37.56 4.68
C LYS A 140 13.19 38.68 3.92
N GLU A 141 13.22 38.60 2.59
CA GLU A 141 13.83 39.59 1.71
C GLU A 141 12.95 40.82 1.47
N GLY A 142 11.68 40.78 1.91
CA GLY A 142 10.71 41.84 1.64
C GLY A 142 10.28 41.91 0.17
N ASN A 143 10.52 40.85 -0.60
CA ASN A 143 10.10 40.75 -2.00
C ASN A 143 8.63 40.28 -2.08
N TYR A 144 7.71 41.23 -1.89
CA TYR A 144 6.28 40.94 -1.84
C TYR A 144 5.70 40.48 -3.18
N GLU A 145 6.24 40.93 -4.31
CA GLU A 145 5.79 40.47 -5.63
C GLU A 145 5.98 38.95 -5.76
N ASN A 146 7.18 38.46 -5.46
CA ASN A 146 7.49 37.04 -5.45
C ASN A 146 6.71 36.29 -4.36
N ALA A 147 6.59 36.86 -3.16
CA ALA A 147 5.84 36.23 -2.07
C ALA A 147 4.36 36.05 -2.41
N ASN A 148 3.75 37.00 -3.13
CA ASN A 148 2.36 36.92 -3.57
C ASN A 148 2.16 35.81 -4.61
N GLU A 149 3.06 35.69 -5.59
CA GLU A 149 3.02 34.61 -6.58
C GLU A 149 3.12 33.24 -5.90
N ILE A 150 4.12 33.05 -5.04
CA ILE A 150 4.32 31.79 -4.31
C ILE A 150 3.14 31.48 -3.39
N TYR A 151 2.57 32.50 -2.73
CA TYR A 151 1.40 32.32 -1.88
C TYR A 151 0.20 31.78 -2.66
N ASN A 152 -0.09 32.34 -3.83
CA ASN A 152 -1.18 31.87 -4.68
C ASN A 152 -0.95 30.42 -5.15
N GLU A 153 0.28 30.09 -5.55
CA GLU A 153 0.64 28.72 -5.90
C GLU A 153 0.47 27.76 -4.71
N ILE A 154 0.84 28.17 -3.50
CA ILE A 154 0.61 27.38 -2.29
C ILE A 154 -0.88 27.17 -2.06
N THR A 155 -1.71 28.21 -2.20
CA THR A 155 -3.16 28.09 -2.01
C THR A 155 -3.80 27.14 -3.03
N ASP A 156 -3.35 27.17 -4.28
CA ASP A 156 -3.81 26.26 -5.32
C ASP A 156 -3.40 24.80 -5.02
N LEU A 157 -2.14 24.59 -4.62
CA LEU A 157 -1.64 23.27 -4.22
C LEU A 157 -2.42 22.70 -3.03
N ILE A 158 -2.77 23.54 -2.05
CA ILE A 158 -3.58 23.14 -0.89
C ILE A 158 -4.97 22.72 -1.35
N GLY A 159 -5.64 23.53 -2.18
CA GLY A 159 -6.99 23.24 -2.65
C GLY A 159 -7.07 21.95 -3.47
N ASP A 160 -6.14 21.76 -4.40
CA ASP A 160 -6.07 20.58 -5.25
C ASP A 160 -5.82 19.30 -4.44
N GLU A 161 -4.85 19.32 -3.54
CA GLU A 161 -4.50 18.14 -2.74
C GLU A 161 -5.56 17.85 -1.68
N LEU A 162 -6.20 18.87 -1.09
CA LEU A 162 -7.32 18.67 -0.19
C LEU A 162 -8.47 17.93 -0.89
N MET A 163 -8.81 18.31 -2.12
CA MET A 163 -9.83 17.62 -2.90
C MET A 163 -9.46 16.16 -3.18
N LYS A 164 -8.22 15.91 -3.61
CA LYS A 164 -7.71 14.55 -3.86
C LYS A 164 -7.76 13.67 -2.61
N LEU A 165 -7.28 14.18 -1.48
CA LEU A 165 -7.28 13.44 -0.21
C LEU A 165 -8.69 13.13 0.27
N ARG A 166 -9.64 14.07 0.12
CA ARG A 166 -11.04 13.85 0.47
C ARG A 166 -11.70 12.81 -0.43
N GLU A 167 -11.39 12.79 -1.72
CA GLU A 167 -11.88 11.77 -2.66
C GLU A 167 -11.30 10.38 -2.32
N GLN A 168 -10.00 10.29 -2.06
CA GLN A 168 -9.33 9.06 -1.64
C GLN A 168 -9.95 8.48 -0.36
N LEU A 169 -10.32 9.35 0.59
CA LEU A 169 -10.95 8.99 1.86
C LEU A 169 -12.48 8.84 1.77
N LYS A 170 -13.07 9.03 0.58
CA LYS A 170 -14.53 8.98 0.34
C LYS A 170 -15.32 9.90 1.27
N LEU A 171 -14.76 11.08 1.56
CA LEU A 171 -15.42 12.09 2.39
C LEU A 171 -16.46 12.89 1.59
N PRO A 172 -17.46 13.51 2.26
CA PRO A 172 -18.43 14.35 1.59
C PRO A 172 -17.75 15.49 0.82
N ARG A 173 -18.24 15.79 -0.39
CA ARG A 173 -17.80 16.96 -1.15
C ARG A 173 -18.15 18.23 -0.38
N ILE A 174 -17.23 19.19 -0.36
CA ILE A 174 -17.49 20.52 0.17
C ILE A 174 -18.50 21.17 -0.77
N ARG A 175 -19.64 21.62 -0.24
CA ARG A 175 -20.61 22.39 -1.03
C ARG A 175 -20.05 23.80 -1.18
N TYR A 176 -19.55 24.13 -2.37
CA TYR A 176 -19.41 25.53 -2.74
C TYR A 176 -20.83 26.08 -2.89
N TYR A 177 -21.19 27.08 -2.08
CA TYR A 177 -22.37 27.88 -2.36
C TYR A 177 -22.07 28.70 -3.61
N HIS A 178 -22.37 28.15 -4.79
CA HIS A 178 -22.50 28.97 -5.96
C HIS A 178 -23.77 29.81 -5.78
N GLU A 179 -23.61 31.13 -5.80
CA GLU A 179 -24.67 32.15 -5.82
C GLU A 179 -25.66 32.02 -7.01
N SER A 180 -25.59 30.95 -7.80
CA SER A 180 -26.45 30.73 -8.98
C SER A 180 -27.85 30.20 -8.67
N ASP A 181 -28.13 29.79 -7.43
CA ASP A 181 -29.44 29.21 -7.06
C ASP A 181 -30.45 30.25 -6.52
N ASN A 182 -30.11 31.55 -6.58
CA ASN A 182 -31.06 32.63 -6.41
C ASN A 182 -31.47 33.19 -7.78
N LYS A 183 -32.33 32.47 -8.50
CA LYS A 183 -33.21 33.02 -9.53
C LYS A 183 -34.62 32.50 -9.35
#